data_AF-A0A5C6BTR5-F1
#
_entry.id   AF-A0A5C6BTR5-F1
#
_cell.length_a   1.000
_cell.length_b   1.000
_cell.length_c   1.000
_cell.angle_alpha   90.00
_cell.angle_beta   90.00
_cell.angle_gamma   90.00
#
_symmetry.space_group_name_H-M   'P 1'
#
loop_
_entity.id
_entity.type
_entity.pdbx_description
1 polymer ?
#
loop_
_entity_poly.entity_id
_entity_poly.type
_entity_poly.pdbx_seq_one_letter_code
_entity_poly.pdbx_strand_id
1 'polypeptide(L)'
;MIATLHELIPASIKAIPSLFWLNPDALFACLTAQGIEFEVHQIVDGEWDLVSSSLSDDEIFELVHLEDAQHRGECFLVPEACTRHNLSEFKCHSSDLKRFIHDFDISCFFDGDTIIVCFESRTLTIVHHEGVYVHVKIP
;
A
#
# COMPACT_ATOMS: atom_id res chain seq x y z
N MET A 1 -0.29 12.69 -0.99
CA MET A 1 -0.83 11.39 -1.44
C MET A 1 -2.16 11.50 -2.17
N ILE A 2 -3.24 12.04 -1.57
CA ILE A 2 -4.58 12.04 -2.21
C ILE A 2 -4.61 12.73 -3.58
N ALA A 3 -3.98 13.90 -3.73
CA ALA A 3 -3.89 14.57 -5.03
C ALA A 3 -3.19 13.69 -6.09
N THR A 4 -2.11 13.01 -5.70
CA THR A 4 -1.40 12.04 -6.53
C THR A 4 -2.30 10.88 -6.94
N LEU A 5 -3.07 10.33 -5.99
CA LEU A 5 -4.01 9.25 -6.25
C LEU A 5 -5.13 9.69 -7.22
N HIS A 6 -5.69 10.89 -7.02
CA HIS A 6 -6.73 11.46 -7.88
C HIS A 6 -6.25 11.71 -9.31
N GLU A 7 -4.98 12.08 -9.47
CA GLU A 7 -4.37 12.26 -10.79
C GLU A 7 -4.12 10.93 -11.51
N LEU A 8 -3.67 9.91 -10.79
CA LEU A 8 -3.41 8.58 -11.34
C LEU A 8 -4.72 7.80 -11.60
N ILE A 9 -5.67 7.88 -10.69
CA ILE A 9 -6.94 7.13 -10.69
C ILE A 9 -8.09 8.12 -10.54
N PRO A 10 -8.55 8.81 -11.60
CA PRO A 10 -9.62 9.81 -11.50
C PRO A 10 -10.93 9.29 -10.88
N ALA A 11 -11.22 7.99 -10.98
CA ALA A 11 -12.36 7.37 -10.30
C ALA A 11 -12.31 7.55 -8.77
N SER A 12 -11.11 7.70 -8.19
CA SER A 12 -10.90 7.89 -6.76
C SER A 12 -11.31 9.26 -6.24
N ILE A 13 -11.49 10.29 -7.08
CA ILE A 13 -11.90 11.63 -6.64
C ILE A 13 -13.21 11.58 -5.85
N LYS A 14 -14.18 10.78 -6.33
CA LYS A 14 -15.50 10.65 -5.70
C LYS A 14 -15.48 9.67 -4.54
N ALA A 15 -14.76 8.56 -4.66
CA ALA A 15 -14.78 7.48 -3.67
C ALA A 15 -13.84 7.74 -2.48
N ILE A 16 -12.72 8.43 -2.71
CA ILE A 16 -11.64 8.67 -1.76
C ILE A 16 -11.31 10.16 -1.74
N PRO A 17 -12.21 11.04 -1.26
CA PRO A 17 -11.98 12.48 -1.29
C PRO A 17 -10.88 12.96 -0.34
N SER A 18 -10.50 12.16 0.66
CA SER A 18 -9.43 12.46 1.62
C SER A 18 -8.83 11.18 2.21
N LEU A 19 -7.75 11.29 2.98
CA LEU A 19 -7.09 10.16 3.64
C LEU A 19 -8.03 9.37 4.57
N PHE A 20 -9.05 10.02 5.15
CA PHE A 20 -10.03 9.35 5.99
C PHE A 20 -10.84 8.27 5.23
N TRP A 21 -11.03 8.44 3.92
CA TRP A 21 -11.77 7.51 3.07
C TRP A 21 -10.85 6.53 2.34
N LEU A 22 -9.55 6.62 2.57
CA LEU A 22 -8.57 5.79 1.90
C LEU A 22 -8.50 4.44 2.61
N ASN A 23 -8.92 3.40 1.92
CA ASN A 23 -8.72 2.01 2.30
C ASN A 23 -8.55 1.15 1.04
N PRO A 24 -8.03 -0.07 1.17
CA PRO A 24 -7.86 -1.00 0.06
C PRO A 24 -9.15 -1.27 -0.74
N ASP A 25 -10.28 -1.51 -0.09
CA ASP A 25 -11.55 -1.82 -0.77
C ASP A 25 -11.99 -0.70 -1.71
N ALA A 26 -11.90 0.55 -1.25
CA ALA A 26 -12.20 1.72 -2.04
C ALA A 26 -11.25 1.84 -3.23
N LEU A 27 -9.97 1.51 -3.05
CA LEU A 27 -8.99 1.48 -4.15
C LEU A 27 -9.31 0.39 -5.17
N PHE A 28 -9.60 -0.83 -4.73
CA PHE A 28 -10.00 -1.93 -5.63
C PHE A 28 -11.24 -1.58 -6.44
N ALA A 29 -12.23 -0.95 -5.81
CA ALA A 29 -13.43 -0.45 -6.50
C ALA A 29 -13.08 0.63 -7.53
N CYS A 30 -12.17 1.56 -7.22
CA CYS A 30 -11.73 2.60 -8.15
C CYS A 30 -10.96 2.03 -9.34
N LEU A 31 -10.03 1.11 -9.10
CA LEU A 31 -9.26 0.42 -10.13
C LEU A 31 -10.20 -0.33 -11.08
N THR A 32 -11.14 -1.09 -10.52
CA THR A 32 -12.16 -1.83 -11.27
C THR A 32 -13.04 -0.88 -12.10
N ALA A 33 -13.52 0.22 -11.50
CA ALA A 33 -14.36 1.20 -12.19
C ALA A 33 -13.64 1.89 -13.37
N GLN A 34 -12.31 2.00 -13.31
CA GLN A 34 -11.48 2.55 -14.38
C GLN A 34 -11.02 1.49 -15.39
N GLY A 35 -11.34 0.21 -15.16
CA GLY A 35 -10.91 -0.90 -16.00
C GLY A 35 -9.41 -1.19 -15.91
N ILE A 36 -8.79 -0.86 -14.77
CA ILE A 36 -7.39 -1.21 -14.51
C ILE A 36 -7.36 -2.64 -13.99
N GLU A 37 -6.68 -3.52 -14.72
CA GLU A 37 -6.49 -4.91 -14.32
C GLU A 37 -5.42 -5.02 -13.23
N PHE A 38 -5.64 -5.91 -12.27
CA PHE A 38 -4.70 -6.22 -11.20
C PHE A 38 -4.87 -7.67 -10.74
N GLU A 39 -3.79 -8.25 -10.23
CA GLU A 39 -3.77 -9.60 -9.67
C GLU A 39 -3.65 -9.52 -8.15
N VAL A 40 -4.43 -10.34 -7.45
CA VAL A 40 -4.40 -10.45 -5.99
C VAL A 40 -3.55 -11.64 -5.60
N HIS A 41 -2.50 -11.39 -4.84
CA HIS A 41 -1.56 -12.41 -4.36
C HIS A 41 -1.75 -12.62 -2.86
N GLN A 42 -1.72 -13.88 -2.42
CA GLN A 42 -1.66 -14.19 -0.99
C GLN A 42 -0.24 -14.02 -0.47
N ILE A 43 -0.08 -13.44 0.72
CA ILE A 43 1.23 -13.27 1.35
C ILE A 43 1.77 -14.63 1.84
N VAL A 44 0.88 -15.47 2.38
CA VAL A 44 1.19 -16.81 2.90
C VAL A 44 0.06 -17.79 2.59
N ASP A 45 0.41 -19.07 2.49
CA ASP A 45 -0.57 -20.15 2.45
C ASP A 45 -1.13 -20.41 3.87
N GLY A 46 -2.36 -19.96 4.14
CA GLY A 46 -3.05 -20.23 5.42
C GLY A 46 -3.79 -19.03 6.01
N GLU A 47 -4.14 -19.12 7.30
CA GLU A 47 -4.79 -18.04 8.03
C GLU A 47 -3.77 -16.95 8.38
N TRP A 48 -3.86 -15.81 7.70
CA TRP A 48 -2.95 -14.68 7.88
C TRP A 48 -2.81 -14.23 9.33
N ASP A 49 -3.93 -14.09 10.06
CA ASP A 49 -3.95 -13.65 11.46
C ASP A 49 -3.09 -14.52 12.39
N LEU A 50 -2.97 -15.81 12.09
CA LEU A 50 -2.14 -16.72 12.87
C LEU A 50 -0.64 -16.53 12.55
N VAL A 51 -0.31 -16.27 11.28
CA VAL A 51 1.07 -16.21 10.80
C VAL A 51 1.68 -14.84 11.01
N SER A 52 0.95 -13.76 10.72
CA SER A 52 1.42 -12.38 10.75
C SER A 52 1.97 -11.97 12.12
N SER A 53 1.36 -12.45 13.20
CA SER A 53 1.81 -12.18 14.58
C SER A 53 3.23 -12.67 14.90
N SER A 54 3.77 -13.57 14.07
CA SER A 54 5.11 -14.14 14.21
C SER A 54 6.13 -13.60 13.21
N LEU A 55 5.70 -12.80 12.23
CA LEU A 55 6.55 -12.23 11.21
C LEU A 55 6.94 -10.80 11.56
N SER A 56 8.20 -10.46 11.32
CA SER A 56 8.71 -9.09 11.32
C SER A 56 8.34 -8.34 10.03
N ASP A 57 8.37 -7.01 10.06
CA ASP A 57 8.15 -6.20 8.85
C ASP A 57 9.15 -6.51 7.74
N ASP A 58 10.40 -6.85 8.09
CA ASP A 58 11.41 -7.28 7.11
C ASP A 58 10.99 -8.59 6.43
N GLU A 59 10.43 -9.56 7.17
CA GLU A 59 9.95 -10.81 6.58
C GLU A 59 8.71 -10.58 5.70
N ILE A 60 7.77 -9.73 6.13
CA ILE A 60 6.59 -9.38 5.34
C ILE A 60 7.00 -8.60 4.08
N PHE A 61 7.98 -7.70 4.17
CA PHE A 61 8.53 -6.98 3.02
C PHE A 61 9.01 -7.92 1.92
N GLU A 62 9.75 -8.98 2.28
CA GLU A 62 10.24 -9.98 1.33
C GLU A 62 9.09 -10.80 0.73
N LEU A 63 8.06 -11.16 1.51
CA LEU A 63 6.90 -11.93 1.05
C LEU A 63 5.96 -11.13 0.13
N VAL A 64 5.85 -9.83 0.34
CA VAL A 64 5.04 -8.94 -0.52
C VAL A 64 5.75 -8.64 -1.84
N HIS A 65 7.03 -9.04 -2.00
CA HIS A 65 7.80 -8.85 -3.23
C HIS A 65 7.76 -7.39 -3.73
N LEU A 66 7.98 -6.42 -2.83
CA LEU A 66 7.86 -4.99 -3.15
C LEU A 66 8.79 -4.51 -4.28
N GLU A 67 9.89 -5.23 -4.52
CA GLU A 67 10.78 -4.95 -5.65
C GLU A 67 10.09 -5.15 -7.01
N ASP A 68 9.13 -6.09 -7.09
CA ASP A 68 8.36 -6.36 -8.32
C ASP A 68 7.34 -5.26 -8.63
N ALA A 69 6.99 -4.43 -7.65
CA ALA A 69 6.14 -3.27 -7.85
C ALA A 69 6.80 -2.18 -8.73
N GLN A 70 8.12 -2.24 -8.91
CA GLN A 70 8.91 -1.33 -9.77
C GLN A 70 8.68 0.16 -9.44
N HIS A 71 8.55 0.49 -8.15
CA HIS A 71 8.45 1.87 -7.69
C HIS A 71 9.72 2.67 -8.06
N ARG A 72 9.54 3.86 -8.63
CA ARG A 72 10.64 4.77 -8.96
C ARG A 72 10.33 6.19 -8.56
N GLY A 73 11.22 6.80 -7.77
CA GLY A 73 11.11 8.18 -7.33
C GLY A 73 10.52 8.29 -5.93
N GLU A 74 9.79 9.36 -5.66
CA GLU A 74 9.15 9.56 -4.35
C GLU A 74 7.93 8.65 -4.18
N CYS A 75 7.90 7.91 -3.07
CA CYS A 75 6.78 7.08 -2.64
C CYS A 75 6.05 7.76 -1.48
N PHE A 76 4.72 7.76 -1.55
CA PHE A 76 3.85 8.09 -0.44
C PHE A 76 3.37 6.79 0.21
N LEU A 77 3.51 6.68 1.53
CA LEU A 77 3.15 5.49 2.28
C LEU A 77 2.05 5.83 3.29
N VAL A 78 1.01 5.00 3.33
CA VAL A 78 -0.09 5.09 4.28
C VAL A 78 -0.29 3.69 4.87
N PRO A 79 0.48 3.32 5.91
CA PRO A 79 0.14 2.17 6.75
C PRO A 79 -1.08 2.49 7.62
N GLU A 80 -1.71 1.44 8.15
CA GLU A 80 -2.87 1.50 9.05
C GLU A 80 -2.63 2.40 10.28
N ALA A 81 -1.37 2.49 10.72
CA ALA A 81 -0.94 3.42 11.77
C ALA A 81 -1.33 4.88 11.50
N CYS A 82 -1.38 5.32 10.24
CA CYS A 82 -1.84 6.66 9.88
C CYS A 82 -3.28 6.92 10.33
N THR A 83 -4.17 5.95 10.12
CA THR A 83 -5.57 6.04 10.54
C THR A 83 -5.69 5.90 12.06
N ARG A 84 -5.05 4.88 12.65
CA ARG A 84 -5.13 4.59 14.09
C ARG A 84 -4.58 5.72 14.96
N HIS A 85 -3.52 6.39 14.52
CA HIS A 85 -2.83 7.43 15.28
C HIS A 85 -3.05 8.84 14.73
N ASN A 86 -3.93 9.02 13.75
CA ASN A 86 -4.21 10.31 13.09
C ASN A 86 -2.93 11.00 12.58
N LEU A 87 -2.08 10.23 11.89
CA LEU A 87 -0.86 10.72 11.28
C LEU A 87 -1.10 11.08 9.82
N SER A 88 -0.28 12.00 9.31
CA SER A 88 -0.22 12.26 7.86
C SER A 88 0.46 11.10 7.14
N GLU A 89 0.41 11.11 5.80
CA GLU A 89 1.17 10.16 5.02
C GLU A 89 2.68 10.29 5.24
N PHE A 90 3.39 9.17 5.13
CA PHE A 90 4.84 9.15 5.11
C PHE A 90 5.36 9.31 3.69
N LYS A 91 6.62 9.72 3.57
CA LYS A 91 7.30 9.84 2.28
C LYS A 91 8.73 9.32 2.39
N CYS A 92 9.14 8.56 1.40
CA CYS A 92 10.55 8.20 1.21
C CYS A 92 10.84 8.06 -0.29
N HIS A 93 12.12 8.04 -0.65
CA HIS A 93 12.50 7.64 -2.00
C HIS A 93 12.35 6.12 -2.15
N SER A 94 12.02 5.63 -3.34
CA SER A 94 11.78 4.20 -3.57
C SER A 94 13.01 3.32 -3.25
N SER A 95 14.22 3.84 -3.45
CA SER A 95 15.47 3.16 -3.06
C SER A 95 15.63 2.97 -1.56
N ASP A 96 14.91 3.76 -0.75
CA ASP A 96 15.02 3.76 0.70
C ASP A 96 13.86 3.02 1.37
N LEU A 97 12.92 2.45 0.59
CA LEU A 97 11.71 1.79 1.10
C LEU A 97 12.01 0.72 2.14
N LYS A 98 12.93 -0.21 1.84
CA LYS A 98 13.30 -1.29 2.76
C LYS A 98 13.82 -0.75 4.07
N ARG A 99 14.72 0.24 4.01
CA ARG A 99 15.27 0.88 5.21
C ARG A 99 14.19 1.63 5.98
N PHE A 100 13.31 2.35 5.30
CA PHE A 100 12.21 3.07 5.93
C PHE A 100 11.30 2.12 6.72
N ILE A 101 10.96 0.98 6.13
CA ILE A 101 10.12 -0.05 6.75
C ILE A 101 10.83 -0.67 7.96
N HIS A 102 12.12 -1.03 7.82
CA HIS A 102 12.93 -1.55 8.92
C HIS A 102 13.04 -0.57 10.10
N ASP A 103 13.23 0.73 9.82
CA ASP A 103 13.42 1.78 10.82
C ASP A 103 12.07 2.30 11.39
N PHE A 104 10.91 1.78 10.97
CA PHE A 104 9.59 2.26 11.39
C PHE A 104 9.29 1.89 12.85
N ASP A 105 9.04 2.88 13.72
CA ASP A 105 9.07 2.72 15.18
C ASP A 105 7.73 2.97 15.89
N ILE A 106 6.66 3.26 15.14
CA ILE A 106 5.34 3.58 15.70
C ILE A 106 4.55 2.30 16.03
N SER A 107 4.61 1.32 15.11
CA SER A 107 3.99 -0.01 15.19
C SER A 107 4.67 -0.91 14.16
N CYS A 108 4.21 -2.15 13.96
CA CYS A 108 4.54 -2.85 12.72
C CYS A 108 4.01 -2.01 11.54
N PHE A 109 4.81 -1.84 10.51
CA PHE A 109 4.44 -1.15 9.28
C PHE A 109 3.30 -1.88 8.56
N PHE A 110 3.35 -3.22 8.54
CA PHE A 110 2.31 -4.07 7.95
C PHE A 110 1.26 -4.56 8.98
N ASP A 111 1.04 -3.83 10.08
CA ASP A 111 -0.01 -4.12 11.08
C ASP A 111 -1.40 -3.65 10.59
N GLY A 112 -1.87 -4.25 9.50
CA GLY A 112 -3.14 -3.95 8.85
C GLY A 112 -2.97 -3.53 7.40
N ASP A 113 -3.84 -2.62 6.94
CA ASP A 113 -3.82 -2.13 5.57
C ASP A 113 -2.60 -1.22 5.32
N THR A 114 -1.94 -1.39 4.18
CA THR A 114 -0.83 -0.53 3.77
C THR A 114 -0.96 -0.14 2.30
N ILE A 115 -0.85 1.15 2.02
CA ILE A 115 -0.95 1.68 0.66
C ILE A 115 0.31 2.45 0.32
N ILE A 116 0.95 2.09 -0.78
CA ILE A 116 2.16 2.75 -1.29
C ILE A 116 1.87 3.27 -2.70
N VAL A 117 2.00 4.57 -2.91
CA VAL A 117 1.79 5.21 -4.22
C VAL A 117 3.06 5.88 -4.67
N CYS A 118 3.47 5.61 -5.91
CA CYS A 118 4.61 6.26 -6.53
C CYS A 118 4.21 6.88 -7.87
N PHE A 119 4.26 8.20 -7.95
CA PHE A 119 3.73 8.97 -9.08
C PHE A 119 4.56 8.81 -10.35
N GLU A 120 5.89 8.94 -10.25
CA GLU A 120 6.79 8.92 -11.40
C GLU A 120 6.75 7.56 -12.11
N SER A 121 6.74 6.46 -11.36
CA SER A 121 6.53 5.13 -11.94
C SER A 121 5.06 4.80 -12.23
N ARG A 122 4.08 5.62 -11.82
CA ARG A 122 2.63 5.32 -11.91
C ARG A 122 2.30 3.95 -11.32
N THR A 123 2.80 3.67 -10.14
CA THR A 123 2.64 2.36 -9.48
C THR A 123 1.94 2.52 -8.14
N LEU A 124 1.09 1.55 -7.82
CA LEU A 124 0.35 1.46 -6.57
C LEU A 124 0.53 0.06 -5.99
N THR A 125 0.96 -0.03 -4.74
CA THR A 125 0.94 -1.26 -3.97
C THR A 125 -0.10 -1.15 -2.87
N ILE A 126 -0.89 -2.20 -2.71
CA ILE A 126 -1.89 -2.34 -1.67
C ILE A 126 -1.59 -3.64 -0.93
N VAL A 127 -1.40 -3.57 0.39
CA VAL A 127 -1.39 -4.72 1.29
C VAL A 127 -2.66 -4.64 2.12
N HIS A 128 -3.43 -5.72 2.13
CA HIS A 128 -4.70 -5.83 2.86
C HIS A 128 -4.49 -6.58 4.17
N HIS A 129 -5.17 -6.17 5.22
CA HIS A 129 -5.16 -6.83 6.52
C HIS A 129 -5.63 -8.30 6.47
N GLU A 130 -6.27 -8.76 5.39
CA GLU A 130 -6.66 -10.17 5.18
C GLU A 130 -5.51 -11.04 4.63
N GLY A 131 -4.28 -10.51 4.55
CA GLY A 131 -3.10 -11.27 4.13
C GLY A 131 -2.95 -11.41 2.63
N VAL A 132 -3.43 -10.41 1.88
CA VAL A 132 -3.23 -10.32 0.43
C VAL A 132 -2.53 -9.03 0.07
N TYR A 133 -1.84 -9.03 -1.07
CA TYR A 133 -1.27 -7.83 -1.65
C TYR A 133 -1.54 -7.75 -3.15
N VAL A 134 -1.42 -6.53 -3.67
CA VAL A 134 -1.60 -6.20 -5.08
C VAL A 134 -0.54 -5.18 -5.47
N HIS A 135 0.13 -5.41 -6.60
CA HIS A 135 0.96 -4.43 -7.28
C HIS A 135 0.28 -4.02 -8.59
N VAL A 136 0.07 -2.72 -8.79
CA VAL A 136 -0.64 -2.18 -9.95
C VAL A 136 0.23 -1.19 -10.68
N LYS A 137 0.32 -1.35 -11.99
CA LYS A 137 0.83 -0.34 -12.92
C LYS A 137 -0.33 0.43 -13.53
N ILE A 138 -0.40 1.72 -13.29
CA ILE A 138 -1.49 2.59 -13.75
C ILE A 138 -1.09 3.17 -15.12
N PRO A 139 -1.90 2.95 -16.19
CA PRO A 139 -1.57 3.35 -17.56
C PRO A 139 -1.50 4.86 -17.73
#